data_AF-A0A7X2NQQ8-F1
#
_entry.id   AF-A0A7X2NQQ8-F1
#
_cell.length_a   1.000
_cell.length_b   1.000
_cell.length_c   1.000
_cell.angle_alpha   90.00
_cell.angle_beta   90.00
_cell.angle_gamma   90.00
#
_symmetry.space_group_name_H-M   'P 1'
#
loop_
_entity.id
_entity.type
_entity.pdbx_description
1 polymer ?
#
loop_
_entity_poly.entity_id
_entity_poly.type
_entity_poly.pdbx_seq_one_letter_code
_entity_poly.pdbx_strand_id
1 'polypeptide(L)'
;MKKRAISFVLCLMMAVTLLGNGIPVYAQIAEQPAITTEETGNEVTEDEVDRGTPSDAERTARAAEEPDEEAEDSEATASEATPSEATPSEATPSEAAAGAGNRWSVLEETPTNKPDVESEAAVWNPEVPKEITVSNKKFNIEKYKADPDDSRYTFAIVTLEDLVSNNKNTFNKKYGKDWYLTFSAPNDKSSANVKVSLVDAASNRVLEEKELTLNGSKISFDKLQEVGYQYSLAYSESADKNGTVTRNIRSSYTEGSTFVFTAIEPTLQGKQVNIVNLIVPNVDSSYSYYKVVGYDQYKEYLTNGKTYHSQRTGNEKDLSIYVIEGNTGQKFRASGTAEYDKYELVESADKNKTAEGILAKKYVPDTVTRTGVVRYAKRL
;
A
#
# COMPACT_ATOMS: atom_id res chain seq x y z
N MET A 1 -49.63 45.30 25.32
CA MET A 1 -48.26 45.10 24.79
C MET A 1 -47.99 43.62 24.51
N LYS A 2 -48.57 43.03 23.45
CA LYS A 2 -48.35 41.59 23.09
C LYS A 2 -48.47 41.27 21.59
N LYS A 3 -48.53 42.27 20.70
CA LYS A 3 -48.70 42.05 19.24
C LYS A 3 -47.57 42.58 18.35
N ARG A 4 -46.42 43.00 18.91
CA ARG A 4 -45.28 43.52 18.13
C ARG A 4 -44.02 42.63 18.10
N ALA A 5 -44.00 41.53 18.86
CA ALA A 5 -42.83 40.64 18.91
C ALA A 5 -42.86 39.50 17.87
N ILE A 6 -44.04 39.16 17.32
CA ILE A 6 -44.18 38.01 16.41
C ILE A 6 -43.78 38.36 14.96
N SER A 7 -43.83 39.63 14.57
CA SER A 7 -43.49 40.06 13.20
C SER A 7 -41.99 40.08 12.90
N PHE A 8 -41.13 40.23 13.92
CA PHE A 8 -39.68 40.25 13.72
C PHE A 8 -39.08 38.84 13.61
N VAL A 9 -39.72 37.85 14.25
CA VAL A 9 -39.25 36.45 14.23
C VAL A 9 -39.56 35.77 12.89
N LEU A 10 -40.64 36.17 12.19
CA LEU A 10 -40.95 35.64 10.86
C LEU A 10 -40.06 36.22 9.76
N CYS A 11 -39.64 37.50 9.84
CA CYS A 11 -38.72 38.08 8.85
C CYS A 11 -37.30 37.50 8.96
N LEU A 12 -36.86 37.10 10.17
CA LEU A 12 -35.54 36.49 10.35
C LEU A 12 -35.48 35.06 9.77
N MET A 13 -36.62 34.34 9.70
CA MET A 13 -36.68 33.00 9.12
C MET A 13 -36.80 32.96 7.58
N MET A 14 -37.12 34.09 6.92
CA MET A 14 -37.12 34.16 5.45
C MET A 14 -35.79 34.64 4.85
N ALA A 15 -34.85 35.17 5.66
CA ALA A 15 -33.54 35.60 5.17
C ALA A 15 -32.47 34.48 5.16
N VAL A 16 -32.74 33.34 5.80
CA VAL A 16 -31.75 32.24 5.94
C VAL A 16 -31.93 31.14 4.88
N THR A 17 -32.97 31.22 4.05
CA THR A 17 -33.27 30.21 3.00
C THR A 17 -32.91 30.64 1.57
N LEU A 18 -32.14 31.74 1.40
CA LEU A 18 -31.90 32.36 0.09
C LEU A 18 -30.43 32.66 -0.26
N LEU A 19 -29.47 31.91 0.30
CA LEU A 19 -28.12 31.83 -0.26
C LEU A 19 -27.79 30.37 -0.56
N GLY A 20 -28.21 29.96 -1.75
CA GLY A 20 -27.83 28.70 -2.36
C GLY A 20 -26.36 28.67 -2.78
N ASN A 21 -25.86 27.44 -2.92
CA ASN A 21 -24.84 26.97 -3.85
C ASN A 21 -23.68 27.93 -4.17
N GLY A 22 -22.56 27.71 -3.52
CA GLY A 22 -21.25 28.14 -3.99
C GLY A 22 -20.19 27.17 -3.49
N ILE A 23 -19.53 26.47 -4.42
CA ILE A 23 -18.33 25.65 -4.17
C ILE A 23 -17.21 26.60 -3.70
N PRO A 24 -16.52 26.37 -2.57
CA PRO A 24 -15.24 27.03 -2.33
C PRO A 24 -14.12 26.18 -2.92
N VAL A 25 -13.67 26.65 -4.08
CA VAL A 25 -12.35 26.42 -4.67
C VAL A 25 -11.26 26.78 -3.64
N TYR A 26 -10.17 26.02 -3.66
CA TYR A 26 -8.95 26.16 -2.87
C TYR A 26 -8.57 27.61 -2.54
N ALA A 27 -8.45 27.92 -1.24
CA ALA A 27 -7.73 29.09 -0.78
C ALA A 27 -6.24 28.76 -0.68
N GLN A 28 -5.49 29.46 -1.53
CA GLN A 28 -4.04 29.54 -1.64
C GLN A 28 -3.45 30.05 -0.31
N ILE A 29 -2.52 29.29 0.29
CA ILE A 29 -1.75 29.73 1.46
C ILE A 29 -0.80 30.84 1.02
N ALA A 30 -0.91 31.98 1.69
CA ALA A 30 0.02 33.09 1.59
C ALA A 30 1.38 32.68 2.18
N GLU A 31 2.41 32.68 1.32
CA GLU A 31 3.80 32.76 1.74
C GLU A 31 4.12 34.17 2.24
N GLN A 32 4.86 34.26 3.35
CA GLN A 32 6.14 34.98 3.50
C GLN A 32 6.48 35.23 4.98
N PRO A 33 7.74 35.53 5.36
CA PRO A 33 8.96 35.62 4.55
C PRO A 33 10.15 34.79 5.06
N ALA A 34 11.17 34.77 4.20
CA ALA A 34 12.52 34.28 4.44
C ALA A 34 13.21 34.92 5.65
N ILE A 35 14.07 34.12 6.29
CA ILE A 35 15.12 34.60 7.20
C ILE A 35 16.45 33.97 6.77
N THR A 36 17.38 34.86 6.44
CA THR A 36 18.77 34.66 6.06
C THR A 36 19.67 34.33 7.25
N THR A 37 20.55 33.34 7.03
CA THR A 37 21.96 33.15 7.42
C THR A 37 22.48 33.72 8.76
N GLU A 38 23.09 32.86 9.58
CA GLU A 38 24.42 33.09 10.17
C GLU A 38 25.24 31.78 10.22
N GLU A 39 26.50 31.91 9.81
CA GLU A 39 27.62 30.97 9.93
C GLU A 39 28.03 30.78 11.40
N THR A 40 28.59 29.62 11.74
CA THR A 40 29.72 29.53 12.67
C THR A 40 30.42 28.19 12.46
N GLY A 41 31.67 28.25 12.04
CA GLY A 41 32.52 27.09 11.80
C GLY A 41 33.03 26.44 13.08
N ASN A 42 33.51 25.21 12.94
CA ASN A 42 34.67 24.73 13.67
C ASN A 42 35.38 23.65 12.84
N GLU A 43 36.65 23.92 12.58
CA GLU A 43 37.67 23.10 11.93
C GLU A 43 38.26 22.05 12.91
N VAL A 44 39.09 21.14 12.37
CA VAL A 44 40.09 20.19 12.97
C VAL A 44 39.85 18.76 12.46
N THR A 45 40.38 18.40 11.27
CA THR A 45 41.69 17.76 10.92
C THR A 45 41.76 16.24 11.14
N GLU A 46 41.80 15.48 10.04
CA GLU A 46 42.89 14.59 9.56
C GLU A 46 42.60 13.12 9.95
N ASP A 47 42.55 12.14 9.05
CA ASP A 47 43.71 11.66 8.28
C ASP A 47 43.32 10.86 7.01
N GLU A 48 44.32 10.74 6.14
CA GLU A 48 44.41 10.47 4.69
C GLU A 48 44.25 8.98 4.27
N VAL A 49 43.87 8.72 3.00
CA VAL A 49 44.60 7.84 2.03
C VAL A 49 43.86 7.85 0.67
N ASP A 50 44.39 8.69 -0.21
CA ASP A 50 44.83 8.42 -1.59
C ASP A 50 43.94 7.61 -2.56
N ARG A 51 43.41 8.30 -3.58
CA ARG A 51 43.21 7.74 -4.92
C ARG A 51 43.60 8.77 -5.98
N GLY A 52 44.67 8.45 -6.71
CA GLY A 52 45.18 9.21 -7.83
C GLY A 52 44.23 9.37 -9.03
N THR A 53 44.35 10.54 -9.63
CA THR A 53 43.79 11.06 -10.90
C THR A 53 44.23 10.23 -12.13
N PRO A 54 43.54 10.34 -13.29
CA PRO A 54 43.85 11.39 -14.28
C PRO A 54 42.57 12.05 -14.85
N SER A 55 42.45 13.38 -14.80
CA SER A 55 42.94 14.40 -15.74
C SER A 55 41.99 14.62 -16.93
N ASP A 56 41.14 15.62 -16.73
CA ASP A 56 40.65 16.64 -17.66
C ASP A 56 41.24 16.69 -19.09
N ALA A 57 40.33 16.85 -20.05
CA ALA A 57 40.31 17.88 -21.11
C ALA A 57 39.15 17.50 -22.08
N GLU A 58 38.20 18.33 -22.49
CA GLU A 58 38.00 19.78 -22.38
C GLU A 58 36.50 20.10 -22.49
N ARG A 59 36.05 20.93 -21.55
CA ARG A 59 35.07 22.03 -21.62
C ARG A 59 34.66 22.45 -23.06
N THR A 60 33.41 22.80 -23.37
CA THR A 60 32.74 24.08 -23.02
C THR A 60 31.31 24.02 -23.63
N ALA A 61 30.22 24.14 -22.84
CA ALA A 61 29.33 25.31 -22.67
C ALA A 61 28.79 25.91 -24.01
N ARG A 62 27.53 26.36 -24.19
CA ARG A 62 26.41 26.74 -23.32
C ARG A 62 25.20 26.98 -24.25
N ALA A 63 24.01 26.95 -23.65
CA ALA A 63 22.68 27.15 -24.21
C ALA A 63 22.39 28.45 -24.97
N ALA A 64 21.26 28.36 -25.71
CA ALA A 64 20.20 29.34 -25.97
C ALA A 64 20.18 30.04 -27.33
N GLU A 65 19.09 29.83 -28.09
CA GLU A 65 18.25 30.84 -28.74
C GLU A 65 17.01 30.17 -29.38
N GLU A 66 15.80 30.65 -29.06
CA GLU A 66 14.59 30.63 -29.92
C GLU A 66 14.49 32.03 -30.62
N PRO A 67 13.58 32.37 -31.57
CA PRO A 67 12.37 31.68 -32.10
C PRO A 67 12.13 31.83 -33.65
N ASP A 68 10.92 31.39 -34.08
CA ASP A 68 10.06 31.83 -35.22
C ASP A 68 10.48 31.67 -36.71
N GLU A 69 9.66 30.93 -37.50
CA GLU A 69 8.65 31.46 -38.47
C GLU A 69 8.08 30.36 -39.41
N GLU A 70 6.75 30.49 -39.65
CA GLU A 70 5.86 30.18 -40.81
C GLU A 70 6.41 29.57 -42.13
N ALA A 71 5.68 29.02 -43.10
CA ALA A 71 4.34 28.42 -43.35
C ALA A 71 4.35 27.97 -44.86
N GLU A 72 3.27 27.33 -45.31
CA GLU A 72 2.89 26.93 -46.69
C GLU A 72 3.49 25.61 -47.25
N ASP A 73 2.73 24.52 -47.37
CA ASP A 73 1.61 24.14 -48.28
C ASP A 73 2.07 23.56 -49.62
N SER A 74 1.59 22.35 -49.94
CA SER A 74 1.54 21.69 -51.26
C SER A 74 1.02 20.24 -51.17
N GLU A 75 -0.29 20.11 -51.37
CA GLU A 75 -1.06 19.07 -52.09
C GLU A 75 -0.59 17.61 -52.23
N ALA A 76 -1.45 16.72 -51.69
CA ALA A 76 -2.13 15.57 -52.30
C ALA A 76 -1.35 14.50 -53.11
N THR A 77 -1.45 13.24 -52.66
CA THR A 77 -2.00 12.13 -53.46
C THR A 77 -2.49 11.00 -52.55
N ALA A 78 -3.68 10.51 -52.87
CA ALA A 78 -4.41 9.47 -52.15
C ALA A 78 -3.90 8.06 -52.44
N SER A 79 -4.00 7.16 -51.47
CA SER A 79 -4.23 5.72 -51.70
C SER A 79 -4.90 5.11 -50.47
N GLU A 80 -6.06 4.51 -50.73
CA GLU A 80 -6.93 3.79 -49.79
C GLU A 80 -6.26 2.58 -49.13
N ALA A 81 -6.51 2.42 -47.83
CA ALA A 81 -6.70 1.11 -47.21
C ALA A 81 -7.58 1.25 -45.94
N THR A 82 -8.82 0.79 -46.09
CA THR A 82 -9.82 0.41 -45.08
C THR A 82 -9.30 0.15 -43.65
N PRO A 83 -9.86 0.80 -42.61
CA PRO A 83 -9.74 0.34 -41.22
C PRO A 83 -10.84 -0.69 -40.92
N SER A 84 -10.45 -1.91 -40.55
CA SER A 84 -11.37 -2.92 -40.03
C SER A 84 -11.90 -2.47 -38.67
N GLU A 85 -13.22 -2.36 -38.62
CA GLU A 85 -14.05 -2.17 -37.45
C GLU A 85 -13.79 -3.29 -36.43
N ALA A 86 -13.35 -2.93 -35.22
CA ALA A 86 -13.34 -3.81 -34.06
C ALA A 86 -14.06 -3.08 -32.92
N THR A 87 -15.32 -3.47 -32.75
CA THR A 87 -16.25 -3.05 -31.72
C THR A 87 -15.64 -3.19 -30.32
N PRO A 88 -15.79 -2.21 -29.42
CA PRO A 88 -15.36 -2.35 -28.03
C PRO A 88 -16.34 -3.29 -27.31
N SER A 89 -15.87 -4.47 -26.95
CA SER A 89 -16.62 -5.39 -26.10
C SER A 89 -16.78 -4.77 -24.72
N GLU A 90 -18.03 -4.46 -24.35
CA GLU A 90 -18.44 -4.15 -22.99
C GLU A 90 -17.95 -5.25 -22.04
N ALA A 91 -17.03 -4.91 -21.14
CA ALA A 91 -16.71 -5.74 -19.99
C ALA A 91 -17.70 -5.38 -18.87
N THR A 92 -18.74 -6.20 -18.71
CA THR A 92 -19.62 -6.19 -17.54
C THR A 92 -18.81 -6.47 -16.26
N PRO A 93 -19.02 -5.74 -15.16
CA PRO A 93 -18.30 -5.93 -13.91
C PRO A 93 -19.04 -6.96 -13.05
N SER A 94 -18.57 -8.20 -12.98
CA SER A 94 -18.93 -9.13 -11.91
C SER A 94 -18.05 -10.37 -11.97
N GLU A 95 -17.65 -10.87 -10.81
CA GLU A 95 -17.10 -12.22 -10.60
C GLU A 95 -15.60 -12.45 -10.91
N ALA A 96 -14.74 -11.92 -10.03
CA ALA A 96 -13.40 -12.48 -9.80
C ALA A 96 -12.98 -12.27 -8.33
N ALA A 97 -13.75 -12.85 -7.41
CA ALA A 97 -13.37 -13.00 -5.99
C ALA A 97 -13.38 -14.48 -5.55
N ALA A 98 -13.32 -15.40 -6.52
CA ALA A 98 -13.25 -16.83 -6.27
C ALA A 98 -11.94 -17.40 -6.83
N GLY A 99 -11.04 -17.84 -5.94
CA GLY A 99 -9.93 -18.74 -6.32
C GLY A 99 -8.60 -18.08 -6.67
N ALA A 100 -8.13 -17.12 -5.88
CA ALA A 100 -6.73 -16.66 -5.94
C ALA A 100 -5.84 -17.55 -5.06
N GLY A 101 -5.26 -18.58 -5.69
CA GLY A 101 -4.31 -19.53 -5.08
C GLY A 101 -2.93 -19.44 -5.73
N ASN A 102 -1.91 -19.91 -5.00
CA ASN A 102 -0.54 -19.94 -5.51
C ASN A 102 -0.49 -20.71 -6.84
N ARG A 103 0.21 -20.17 -7.83
CA ARG A 103 0.23 -20.76 -9.18
C ARG A 103 1.56 -20.63 -9.89
N TRP A 104 1.81 -21.56 -10.78
CA TRP A 104 2.94 -21.51 -11.72
C TRP A 104 2.51 -20.95 -13.06
N SER A 105 3.35 -20.08 -13.62
CA SER A 105 3.35 -19.75 -15.05
C SER A 105 4.63 -20.34 -15.66
N VAL A 106 4.49 -21.42 -16.41
CA VAL A 106 5.62 -22.07 -17.09
C VAL A 106 5.84 -21.37 -18.43
N LEU A 107 7.05 -20.85 -18.65
CA LEU A 107 7.40 -20.09 -19.86
C LEU A 107 8.25 -20.92 -20.82
N GLU A 108 9.27 -21.59 -20.30
CA GLU A 108 10.12 -22.52 -21.06
C GLU A 108 10.15 -23.92 -20.45
N GLU A 109 10.38 -24.02 -19.14
CA GLU A 109 10.73 -25.28 -18.48
C GLU A 109 10.00 -25.36 -17.14
N THR A 110 9.57 -26.57 -16.78
CA THR A 110 8.90 -26.82 -15.50
C THR A 110 9.96 -27.19 -14.46
N PRO A 111 9.92 -26.60 -13.26
CA PRO A 111 10.82 -27.00 -12.19
C PRO A 111 10.63 -28.47 -11.80
N THR A 112 11.73 -29.19 -11.59
CA THR A 112 11.75 -30.59 -11.16
C THR A 112 11.39 -30.72 -9.67
N ASN A 113 11.78 -29.73 -8.87
CA ASN A 113 11.52 -29.64 -7.43
C ASN A 113 10.25 -28.81 -7.10
N LYS A 114 9.26 -28.80 -8.00
CA LYS A 114 8.02 -28.03 -7.83
C LYS A 114 7.33 -28.24 -6.46
N PRO A 115 7.17 -29.47 -5.94
CA PRO A 115 6.55 -29.68 -4.62
C PRO A 115 7.31 -29.01 -3.48
N ASP A 116 8.64 -28.97 -3.56
CA ASP A 116 9.49 -28.36 -2.53
C ASP A 116 9.28 -26.83 -2.54
N VAL A 117 9.30 -26.22 -3.73
CA VAL A 117 9.02 -24.79 -3.91
C VAL A 117 7.64 -24.40 -3.35
N GLU A 118 6.63 -25.21 -3.64
CA GLU A 118 5.26 -24.98 -3.16
C GLU A 118 5.15 -25.14 -1.64
N SER A 119 5.89 -26.08 -1.06
CA SER A 119 5.89 -26.31 0.40
C SER A 119 6.58 -25.21 1.21
N GLU A 120 7.58 -24.54 0.63
CA GLU A 120 8.28 -23.41 1.26
C GLU A 120 7.45 -22.12 1.21
N ALA A 121 6.57 -22.02 0.21
CA ALA A 121 5.73 -20.87 -0.03
C ALA A 121 4.67 -20.70 1.05
N ALA A 122 4.66 -19.54 1.71
CA ALA A 122 3.73 -19.25 2.78
C ALA A 122 3.26 -17.80 2.72
N VAL A 123 2.01 -17.57 3.13
CA VAL A 123 1.44 -16.24 3.40
C VAL A 123 0.86 -16.27 4.81
N TRP A 124 1.14 -15.25 5.61
CA TRP A 124 0.63 -15.19 6.97
C TRP A 124 0.34 -13.76 7.44
N ASN A 125 -0.45 -13.67 8.50
CA ASN A 125 -0.82 -12.40 9.09
C ASN A 125 0.36 -11.77 9.86
N PRO A 126 0.59 -10.46 9.72
CA PRO A 126 1.50 -9.73 10.59
C PRO A 126 1.03 -9.77 12.04
N GLU A 127 1.98 -9.88 12.96
CA GLU A 127 1.72 -9.77 14.40
C GLU A 127 1.44 -8.32 14.80
N VAL A 128 0.51 -8.15 15.74
CA VAL A 128 0.28 -6.85 16.38
C VAL A 128 1.48 -6.52 17.26
N PRO A 129 2.12 -5.35 17.11
CA PRO A 129 3.27 -4.99 17.93
C PRO A 129 2.89 -4.86 19.40
N LYS A 130 3.89 -4.99 20.28
CA LYS A 130 3.72 -4.83 21.73
C LYS A 130 3.73 -3.36 22.18
N GLU A 131 4.40 -2.52 21.40
CA GLU A 131 4.60 -1.11 21.67
C GLU A 131 4.49 -0.30 20.38
N ILE A 132 3.97 0.92 20.49
CA ILE A 132 4.01 1.93 19.42
C ILE A 132 4.54 3.26 19.96
N THR A 133 5.02 4.08 19.05
CA THR A 133 5.39 5.47 19.34
C THR A 133 4.26 6.39 18.93
N VAL A 134 3.79 7.21 19.87
CA VAL A 134 2.72 8.20 19.67
C VAL A 134 3.27 9.53 20.17
N SER A 135 3.46 10.52 19.29
CA SER A 135 4.08 11.82 19.60
C SER A 135 5.38 11.73 20.43
N ASN A 136 6.34 10.93 19.95
CA ASN A 136 7.65 10.69 20.58
C ASN A 136 7.60 9.99 21.96
N LYS A 137 6.44 9.45 22.36
CA LYS A 137 6.29 8.64 23.58
C LYS A 137 5.93 7.21 23.22
N LYS A 138 6.50 6.27 23.95
CA LYS A 138 6.23 4.85 23.81
C LYS A 138 5.00 4.45 24.62
N PHE A 139 4.12 3.65 24.02
CA PHE A 139 2.90 3.14 24.63
C PHE A 139 2.84 1.63 24.50
N ASN A 140 2.63 0.93 25.61
CA ASN A 140 2.31 -0.48 25.60
C ASN A 140 0.90 -0.67 25.03
N ILE A 141 0.80 -1.53 24.01
CA ILE A 141 -0.43 -1.83 23.30
C ILE A 141 -0.76 -3.33 23.30
N GLU A 142 -0.11 -4.12 24.14
CA GLU A 142 -0.30 -5.57 24.19
C GLU A 142 -1.75 -5.98 24.48
N LYS A 143 -2.54 -5.10 25.13
CA LYS A 143 -3.96 -5.33 25.39
C LYS A 143 -4.84 -5.34 24.13
N TYR A 144 -4.39 -4.71 23.04
CA TYR A 144 -5.14 -4.65 21.80
C TYR A 144 -4.76 -5.86 20.92
N LYS A 145 -5.71 -6.77 20.75
CA LYS A 145 -5.49 -8.04 20.03
C LYS A 145 -6.12 -8.01 18.64
N ALA A 146 -5.52 -8.78 17.73
CA ALA A 146 -6.13 -9.11 16.46
C ALA A 146 -7.43 -9.91 16.65
N ASP A 147 -8.18 -10.06 15.57
CA ASP A 147 -9.32 -10.97 15.47
C ASP A 147 -8.92 -12.38 15.95
N PRO A 148 -9.67 -13.01 16.87
CA PRO A 148 -9.36 -14.35 17.36
C PRO A 148 -9.61 -15.45 16.34
N ASP A 149 -10.29 -15.14 15.23
CA ASP A 149 -10.50 -16.08 14.12
C ASP A 149 -9.28 -16.08 13.17
N ASP A 150 -8.46 -17.12 13.27
CA ASP A 150 -7.25 -17.29 12.45
C ASP A 150 -7.55 -17.46 10.95
N SER A 151 -8.81 -17.69 10.55
CA SER A 151 -9.21 -17.65 9.14
C SER A 151 -9.31 -16.23 8.58
N ARG A 152 -9.13 -15.21 9.42
CA ARG A 152 -9.22 -13.80 9.05
C ARG A 152 -7.90 -13.07 9.20
N TYR A 153 -7.71 -12.07 8.36
CA TYR A 153 -6.60 -11.14 8.38
C TYR A 153 -7.03 -9.83 9.03
N THR A 154 -6.54 -9.56 10.24
CA THR A 154 -6.69 -8.23 10.86
C THR A 154 -5.73 -7.25 10.20
N PHE A 155 -6.26 -6.25 9.52
CA PHE A 155 -5.45 -5.25 8.82
C PHE A 155 -5.42 -3.90 9.54
N ALA A 156 -6.33 -3.66 10.48
CA ALA A 156 -6.31 -2.47 11.32
C ALA A 156 -6.91 -2.69 12.72
N ILE A 157 -6.36 -1.97 13.70
CA ILE A 157 -6.87 -1.86 15.07
C ILE A 157 -6.91 -0.39 15.47
N VAL A 158 -8.06 0.08 15.94
CA VAL A 158 -8.28 1.48 16.31
C VAL A 158 -8.85 1.54 17.72
N THR A 159 -8.17 2.22 18.63
CA THR A 159 -8.73 2.51 19.95
C THR A 159 -9.61 3.75 19.89
N LEU A 160 -10.74 3.72 20.62
CA LEU A 160 -11.68 4.85 20.73
C LEU A 160 -11.20 5.87 21.78
N GLU A 161 -9.88 6.10 21.78
CA GLU A 161 -9.16 6.98 22.67
C GLU A 161 -8.04 7.72 21.93
N ASP A 162 -7.74 8.91 22.40
CA ASP A 162 -6.47 9.57 22.14
C ASP A 162 -5.44 9.16 23.19
N LEU A 163 -4.42 8.41 22.76
CA LEU A 163 -3.36 7.94 23.64
C LEU A 163 -2.42 9.07 24.11
N VAL A 164 -2.34 10.19 23.40
CA VAL A 164 -1.40 11.29 23.73
C VAL A 164 -2.06 12.41 24.50
N SER A 165 -3.25 12.84 24.09
CA SER A 165 -3.88 14.00 24.73
C SER A 165 -4.66 13.61 25.98
N ASN A 166 -4.76 14.55 26.91
CA ASN A 166 -5.68 14.45 28.05
C ASN A 166 -7.13 14.80 27.67
N ASN A 167 -7.52 14.66 26.38
CA ASN A 167 -8.86 14.97 25.92
C ASN A 167 -9.89 14.06 26.61
N LYS A 168 -10.59 14.61 27.60
CA LYS A 168 -11.61 13.89 28.38
C LYS A 168 -12.87 13.54 27.56
N ASN A 169 -13.00 14.06 26.34
CA ASN A 169 -14.16 13.85 25.49
C ASN A 169 -14.03 12.64 24.56
N THR A 170 -12.86 11.99 24.51
CA THR A 170 -12.72 10.71 23.80
C THR A 170 -13.66 9.67 24.40
N PHE A 171 -14.13 8.73 23.58
CA PHE A 171 -15.15 7.77 24.02
C PHE A 171 -14.71 7.01 25.28
N ASN A 172 -13.53 6.39 25.23
CA ASN A 172 -13.02 5.60 26.36
C ASN A 172 -12.92 6.42 27.65
N LYS A 173 -12.41 7.65 27.59
CA LYS A 173 -12.32 8.54 28.76
C LYS A 173 -13.68 9.01 29.26
N LYS A 174 -14.55 9.44 28.34
CA LYS A 174 -15.88 9.99 28.66
C LYS A 174 -16.80 8.96 29.31
N TYR A 175 -16.77 7.72 28.83
CA TYR A 175 -17.67 6.65 29.26
C TYR A 175 -17.01 5.63 30.21
N GLY A 176 -15.75 5.85 30.59
CA GLY A 176 -15.00 4.94 31.46
C GLY A 176 -14.89 3.54 30.86
N LYS A 177 -14.58 3.47 29.56
CA LYS A 177 -14.43 2.22 28.79
C LYS A 177 -12.98 2.05 28.34
N ASP A 178 -12.64 0.84 27.93
CA ASP A 178 -11.38 0.52 27.27
C ASP A 178 -11.64 -0.26 25.99
N TRP A 179 -12.46 0.34 25.11
CA TRP A 179 -12.96 -0.32 23.91
C TRP A 179 -12.15 0.07 22.67
N TYR A 180 -12.04 -0.88 21.74
CA TYR A 180 -11.37 -0.70 20.48
C TYR A 180 -12.08 -1.45 19.36
N LEU A 181 -11.75 -1.11 18.12
CA LEU A 181 -12.26 -1.73 16.91
C LEU A 181 -11.17 -2.54 16.24
N THR A 182 -11.48 -3.77 15.85
CA THR A 182 -10.66 -4.58 14.93
C THR A 182 -11.33 -4.63 13.56
N PHE A 183 -10.55 -4.44 12.50
CA PHE A 183 -11.01 -4.56 11.13
C PHE A 183 -10.32 -5.75 10.47
N SER A 184 -11.10 -6.72 10.00
CA SER A 184 -10.55 -7.95 9.42
C SER A 184 -11.25 -8.36 8.12
N ALA A 185 -10.48 -8.98 7.22
CA ALA A 185 -10.94 -9.56 5.96
C ALA A 185 -10.67 -11.07 5.94
N PRO A 186 -11.40 -11.88 5.14
CA PRO A 186 -11.10 -13.31 5.00
C PRO A 186 -9.68 -13.56 4.42
N ASN A 187 -8.95 -14.54 4.96
CA ASN A 187 -7.62 -14.93 4.45
C ASN A 187 -7.70 -15.60 3.07
N ASP A 188 -8.78 -16.34 2.83
CA ASP A 188 -9.03 -17.01 1.56
C ASP A 188 -9.50 -16.06 0.46
N LYS A 189 -9.72 -14.77 0.81
CA LYS A 189 -10.17 -13.71 -0.11
C LYS A 189 -11.55 -14.00 -0.72
N SER A 190 -12.33 -14.86 -0.07
CA SER A 190 -13.67 -15.31 -0.53
C SER A 190 -14.70 -14.18 -0.60
N SER A 191 -14.46 -13.07 0.10
CA SER A 191 -15.35 -11.92 0.14
C SER A 191 -14.59 -10.61 0.31
N ALA A 192 -15.13 -9.55 -0.28
CA ALA A 192 -14.67 -8.18 -0.08
C ALA A 192 -15.27 -7.53 1.18
N ASN A 193 -16.15 -8.23 1.90
CA ASN A 193 -16.77 -7.75 3.13
C ASN A 193 -15.76 -7.70 4.28
N VAL A 194 -15.88 -6.68 5.11
CA VAL A 194 -15.01 -6.46 6.27
C VAL A 194 -15.80 -6.75 7.54
N LYS A 195 -15.26 -7.61 8.40
CA LYS A 195 -15.78 -7.76 9.76
C LYS A 195 -15.18 -6.66 10.62
N VAL A 196 -16.04 -6.00 11.39
CA VAL A 196 -15.63 -5.03 12.39
C VAL A 196 -16.12 -5.51 13.74
N SER A 197 -15.19 -5.75 14.66
CA SER A 197 -15.52 -6.19 16.01
C SER A 197 -15.20 -5.07 17.00
N LEU A 198 -16.17 -4.75 17.85
CA LEU A 198 -16.00 -3.89 19.01
C LEU A 198 -15.55 -4.78 20.18
N VAL A 199 -14.39 -4.48 20.74
CA VAL A 199 -13.73 -5.35 21.72
C VAL A 199 -13.41 -4.57 22.98
N ASP A 200 -13.62 -5.20 24.13
CA ASP A 200 -13.16 -4.68 25.42
C ASP A 200 -11.73 -5.14 25.68
N ALA A 201 -10.77 -4.21 25.70
CA ALA A 201 -9.35 -4.52 25.91
C ALA A 201 -9.05 -5.04 27.32
N ALA A 202 -9.86 -4.71 28.32
CA ALA A 202 -9.65 -5.16 29.69
C ALA A 202 -9.93 -6.66 29.86
N SER A 203 -10.97 -7.16 29.18
CA SER A 203 -11.40 -8.56 29.26
C SER A 203 -11.06 -9.39 28.03
N ASN A 204 -10.56 -8.76 26.96
CA ASN A 204 -10.33 -9.34 25.64
C ASN A 204 -11.59 -10.03 25.06
N ARG A 205 -12.78 -9.50 25.37
CA ARG A 205 -14.06 -10.02 24.89
C ARG A 205 -14.59 -9.18 23.75
N VAL A 206 -14.99 -9.85 22.67
CA VAL A 206 -15.78 -9.24 21.61
C VAL A 206 -17.16 -8.90 22.17
N LEU A 207 -17.52 -7.62 22.14
CA LEU A 207 -18.78 -7.10 22.66
C LEU A 207 -19.88 -7.12 21.59
N GLU A 208 -19.49 -6.82 20.35
CA GLU A 208 -20.39 -6.71 19.22
C GLU A 208 -19.61 -6.87 17.92
N GLU A 209 -20.19 -7.56 16.95
CA GLU A 209 -19.62 -7.70 15.59
C GLU A 209 -20.60 -7.15 14.57
N LYS A 210 -20.04 -6.51 13.55
CA LYS A 210 -20.79 -6.03 12.38
C LYS A 210 -20.03 -6.43 11.13
N GLU A 211 -20.77 -6.57 10.04
CA GLU A 211 -20.21 -6.75 8.71
C GLU A 211 -20.42 -5.49 7.88
N LEU A 212 -19.33 -4.98 7.32
CA LEU A 212 -19.35 -3.92 6.32
C LEU A 212 -19.38 -4.54 4.94
N THR A 213 -20.47 -4.31 4.22
CA THR A 213 -20.61 -4.65 2.80
C THR A 213 -20.21 -3.45 1.95
N LEU A 214 -19.49 -3.69 0.86
CA LEU A 214 -19.04 -2.65 -0.03
C LEU A 214 -20.20 -1.84 -0.62
N ASN A 215 -20.10 -0.50 -0.55
CA ASN A 215 -21.15 0.46 -0.96
C ASN A 215 -22.51 0.21 -0.26
N GLY A 216 -22.49 -0.50 0.88
CA GLY A 216 -23.67 -0.77 1.68
C GLY A 216 -24.10 0.41 2.54
N SER A 217 -25.16 0.17 3.32
CA SER A 217 -25.60 1.14 4.33
C SER A 217 -24.53 1.33 5.41
N LYS A 218 -24.52 2.51 6.02
CA LYS A 218 -23.68 2.75 7.21
C LYS A 218 -24.09 1.80 8.33
N ILE A 219 -23.10 1.24 9.01
CA ILE A 219 -23.33 0.46 10.22
C ILE A 219 -23.12 1.34 11.46
N SER A 220 -23.77 0.98 12.55
CA SER A 220 -23.56 1.53 13.88
C SER A 220 -23.52 0.39 14.89
N PHE A 221 -22.89 0.61 16.04
CA PHE A 221 -22.83 -0.39 17.12
C PHE A 221 -23.89 -0.09 18.16
N ASP A 222 -24.71 -1.08 18.50
CA ASP A 222 -25.77 -0.98 19.50
C ASP A 222 -25.17 -0.69 20.87
N LYS A 223 -24.01 -1.28 21.19
CA LYS A 223 -23.26 -1.02 22.44
C LYS A 223 -22.77 0.42 22.58
N LEU A 224 -22.43 1.06 21.47
CA LEU A 224 -22.07 2.48 21.47
C LEU A 224 -23.32 3.36 21.61
N GLN A 225 -24.42 2.98 20.95
CA GLN A 225 -25.69 3.70 21.03
C GLN A 225 -26.34 3.63 22.42
N GLU A 226 -26.20 2.52 23.14
CA GLU A 226 -26.70 2.34 24.52
C GLU A 226 -26.17 3.44 25.47
N VAL A 227 -24.95 3.92 25.24
CA VAL A 227 -24.34 5.03 26.01
C VAL A 227 -24.48 6.39 25.33
N GLY A 228 -25.31 6.47 24.29
CA GLY A 228 -25.57 7.69 23.53
C GLY A 228 -24.42 8.13 22.63
N TYR A 229 -23.49 7.23 22.28
CA TYR A 229 -22.38 7.54 21.40
C TYR A 229 -22.73 7.23 19.94
N GLN A 230 -22.87 8.29 19.14
CA GLN A 230 -23.21 8.19 17.72
C GLN A 230 -21.94 7.96 16.91
N TYR A 231 -21.67 6.69 16.60
CA TYR A 231 -20.54 6.28 15.77
C TYR A 231 -21.01 5.34 14.68
N SER A 232 -20.69 5.71 13.44
CA SER A 232 -21.04 4.91 12.27
C SER A 232 -19.84 4.73 11.35
N LEU A 233 -19.86 3.64 10.58
CA LEU A 233 -18.85 3.33 9.57
C LEU A 233 -19.53 3.16 8.21
N ALA A 234 -18.93 3.75 7.18
CA ALA A 234 -19.28 3.59 5.78
C ALA A 234 -18.15 2.84 5.07
N TYR A 235 -18.48 1.97 4.13
CA TYR A 235 -17.52 1.27 3.30
C TYR A 235 -17.82 1.56 1.82
N SER A 236 -16.86 2.16 1.12
CA SER A 236 -17.03 2.61 -0.26
C SER A 236 -15.80 2.36 -1.12
N GLU A 237 -16.01 2.32 -2.43
CA GLU A 237 -14.94 2.31 -3.43
C GLU A 237 -14.75 3.67 -4.10
N SER A 238 -13.50 3.95 -4.47
CA SER A 238 -13.11 5.08 -5.31
C SER A 238 -12.10 4.61 -6.34
N ALA A 239 -12.25 5.00 -7.60
CA ALA A 239 -11.25 4.76 -8.63
C ALA A 239 -10.44 6.04 -8.87
N ASP A 240 -9.14 5.90 -9.07
CA ASP A 240 -8.32 7.01 -9.57
C ASP A 240 -8.48 7.20 -11.09
N LYS A 241 -7.81 8.22 -11.65
CA LYS A 241 -7.86 8.54 -13.09
C LYS A 241 -7.36 7.41 -13.99
N ASN A 242 -6.60 6.46 -13.43
CA ASN A 242 -6.03 5.32 -14.14
C ASN A 242 -6.90 4.06 -13.97
N GLY A 243 -8.08 4.17 -13.36
CA GLY A 243 -8.98 3.05 -13.10
C GLY A 243 -8.58 2.19 -11.89
N THR A 244 -7.59 2.61 -11.11
CA THR A 244 -7.15 1.86 -9.92
C THR A 244 -8.20 2.01 -8.81
N VAL A 245 -8.90 0.92 -8.52
CA VAL A 245 -9.91 0.88 -7.45
C VAL A 245 -9.23 0.85 -6.08
N THR A 246 -9.70 1.69 -5.18
CA THR A 246 -9.33 1.72 -3.76
C THR A 246 -10.59 1.62 -2.92
N ARG A 247 -10.58 0.67 -2.00
CA ARG A 247 -11.64 0.36 -1.05
C ARG A 247 -11.33 1.06 0.27
N ASN A 248 -12.26 1.85 0.78
CA ASN A 248 -12.02 2.67 1.98
C ASN A 248 -13.16 2.52 2.98
N ILE A 249 -12.81 2.39 4.25
CA ILE A 249 -13.73 2.50 5.37
C ILE A 249 -13.57 3.87 6.00
N ARG A 250 -14.69 4.58 6.18
CA ARG A 250 -14.73 5.91 6.78
C ARG A 250 -15.71 5.96 7.94
N SER A 251 -15.27 6.45 9.09
CA SER A 251 -16.17 6.70 10.22
C SER A 251 -16.91 8.03 10.11
N SER A 252 -17.99 8.17 10.89
CA SER A 252 -18.46 9.49 11.31
C SER A 252 -17.40 10.18 12.18
N TYR A 253 -17.57 11.49 12.36
CA TYR A 253 -16.70 12.27 13.24
C TYR A 253 -16.71 11.72 14.68
N THR A 254 -15.53 11.71 15.30
CA THR A 254 -15.29 11.34 16.69
C THR A 254 -14.36 12.32 17.37
N GLU A 255 -14.54 12.50 18.66
CA GLU A 255 -13.63 13.26 19.54
C GLU A 255 -12.36 12.45 19.84
N GLY A 256 -11.49 12.25 18.85
CA GLY A 256 -10.21 11.57 18.99
C GLY A 256 -10.27 10.04 19.02
N SER A 257 -9.43 9.42 18.20
CA SER A 257 -9.13 7.98 18.14
C SER A 257 -7.68 7.80 17.72
N THR A 258 -7.09 6.65 18.02
CA THR A 258 -5.69 6.36 17.69
C THR A 258 -5.59 5.05 16.92
N PHE A 259 -4.88 5.06 15.80
CA PHE A 259 -4.51 3.82 15.11
C PHE A 259 -3.43 3.10 15.91
N VAL A 260 -3.76 1.93 16.44
CA VAL A 260 -2.85 1.10 17.21
C VAL A 260 -2.06 0.18 16.30
N PHE A 261 -2.72 -0.35 15.28
CA PHE A 261 -2.14 -1.23 14.30
C PHE A 261 -2.76 -0.94 12.93
N THR A 262 -1.92 -0.87 11.91
CA THR A 262 -2.30 -0.79 10.50
C THR A 262 -1.26 -1.56 9.71
N ALA A 263 -1.69 -2.62 9.02
CA ALA A 263 -0.78 -3.45 8.23
C ALA A 263 -0.47 -2.85 6.86
N ILE A 264 -1.45 -2.17 6.25
CA ILE A 264 -1.32 -1.57 4.91
C ILE A 264 -0.62 -0.22 4.96
N GLU A 265 -0.96 0.62 5.93
CA GLU A 265 -0.39 1.97 6.09
C GLU A 265 0.26 2.12 7.47
N PRO A 266 1.44 1.50 7.74
CA PRO A 266 2.09 1.55 9.05
C PRO A 266 2.38 2.98 9.54
N THR A 267 2.50 3.95 8.62
CA THR A 267 2.70 5.37 8.95
C THR A 267 1.49 6.02 9.62
N LEU A 268 0.33 5.36 9.65
CA LEU A 268 -0.82 5.79 10.44
C LEU A 268 -0.73 5.38 11.91
N GLN A 269 0.09 4.37 12.26
CA GLN A 269 0.21 3.91 13.64
C GLN A 269 0.67 5.04 14.56
N GLY A 270 0.01 5.18 15.70
CA GLY A 270 0.23 6.27 16.64
C GLY A 270 -0.24 7.64 16.14
N LYS A 271 -1.00 7.74 15.05
CA LYS A 271 -1.66 8.99 14.67
C LYS A 271 -3.01 9.13 15.35
N GLN A 272 -3.24 10.31 15.92
CA GLN A 272 -4.54 10.75 16.38
C GLN A 272 -5.39 11.18 15.19
N VAL A 273 -6.63 10.74 15.16
CA VAL A 273 -7.62 11.13 14.15
C VAL A 273 -8.98 11.38 14.76
N ASN A 274 -9.74 12.29 14.15
CA ASN A 274 -11.16 12.49 14.48
C ASN A 274 -12.08 11.76 13.49
N ILE A 275 -11.52 11.17 12.44
CA ILE A 275 -12.21 10.37 11.46
C ILE A 275 -11.29 9.20 11.15
N VAL A 276 -11.79 7.98 11.36
CA VAL A 276 -11.10 6.78 10.91
C VAL A 276 -11.27 6.71 9.40
N ASN A 277 -10.15 6.72 8.67
CA ASN A 277 -10.11 6.46 7.24
C ASN A 277 -9.09 5.34 7.00
N LEU A 278 -9.56 4.20 6.49
CA LEU A 278 -8.78 2.98 6.35
C LEU A 278 -8.87 2.46 4.93
N ILE A 279 -7.71 2.15 4.34
CA ILE A 279 -7.67 1.34 3.12
C ILE A 279 -7.99 -0.12 3.51
N VAL A 280 -8.91 -0.73 2.77
CA VAL A 280 -9.22 -2.16 2.89
C VAL A 280 -8.26 -2.96 1.99
N PRO A 281 -7.74 -4.11 2.46
CA PRO A 281 -6.84 -4.92 1.66
C PRO A 281 -7.44 -5.33 0.31
N ASN A 282 -6.63 -5.33 -0.73
CA ASN A 282 -6.94 -6.02 -1.98
C ASN A 282 -6.14 -7.32 -2.05
N VAL A 283 -6.46 -8.14 -3.04
CA VAL A 283 -5.59 -9.26 -3.41
C VAL A 283 -4.37 -8.68 -4.11
N ASP A 284 -3.19 -8.95 -3.54
CA ASP A 284 -1.89 -8.63 -4.10
C ASP A 284 -1.10 -9.91 -4.38
N SER A 285 -0.17 -9.81 -5.32
CA SER A 285 0.66 -10.93 -5.76
C SER A 285 2.14 -10.64 -5.56
N SER A 286 2.88 -11.65 -5.12
CA SER A 286 4.34 -11.70 -5.17
C SER A 286 4.77 -12.63 -6.30
N TYR A 287 5.75 -12.20 -7.09
CA TYR A 287 6.24 -12.92 -8.25
C TYR A 287 7.68 -13.38 -8.01
N SER A 288 7.91 -14.68 -8.11
CA SER A 288 9.24 -15.29 -8.11
C SER A 288 9.60 -15.67 -9.53
N TYR A 289 10.50 -14.87 -10.13
CA TYR A 289 11.01 -15.11 -11.47
C TYR A 289 12.25 -16.00 -11.40
N TYR A 290 12.18 -17.14 -12.06
CA TYR A 290 13.30 -18.05 -12.23
C TYR A 290 13.87 -17.85 -13.63
N LYS A 291 15.00 -17.14 -13.70
CA LYS A 291 15.58 -16.67 -14.96
C LYS A 291 16.85 -17.40 -15.30
N VAL A 292 17.14 -17.57 -16.57
CA VAL A 292 18.39 -18.14 -17.07
C VAL A 292 19.32 -17.10 -17.67
N VAL A 293 20.62 -17.24 -17.37
CA VAL A 293 21.73 -16.55 -18.03
C VAL A 293 22.46 -17.50 -18.99
N GLY A 294 22.89 -16.98 -20.14
CA GLY A 294 23.76 -17.70 -21.07
C GLY A 294 25.15 -17.95 -20.50
N TYR A 295 25.81 -19.04 -20.91
CA TYR A 295 27.10 -19.45 -20.33
C TYR A 295 28.22 -18.41 -20.52
N ASP A 296 28.31 -17.75 -21.67
CA ASP A 296 29.34 -16.74 -21.91
C ASP A 296 29.15 -15.52 -21.00
N GLN A 297 27.91 -15.06 -20.83
CA GLN A 297 27.56 -14.00 -19.89
C GLN A 297 27.86 -14.39 -18.43
N TYR A 298 27.61 -15.65 -18.07
CA TYR A 298 27.93 -16.16 -16.73
C TYR A 298 29.44 -16.15 -16.44
N LYS A 299 30.29 -16.53 -17.41
CA LYS A 299 31.75 -16.45 -17.24
C LYS A 299 32.23 -15.03 -16.98
N GLU A 300 31.65 -14.04 -17.65
CA GLU A 300 31.97 -12.62 -17.41
C GLU A 300 31.64 -12.20 -15.97
N TYR A 301 30.58 -12.77 -15.39
CA TYR A 301 30.25 -12.49 -13.99
C TYR A 301 31.32 -13.01 -13.04
N LEU A 302 31.77 -14.25 -13.25
CA LEU A 302 32.81 -14.88 -12.44
C LEU A 302 34.14 -14.10 -12.45
N THR A 303 34.52 -13.52 -13.60
CA THR A 303 35.78 -12.76 -13.71
C THR A 303 35.81 -11.46 -12.91
N ASN A 304 34.65 -10.95 -12.49
CA ASN A 304 34.52 -9.64 -11.83
C ASN A 304 34.36 -9.72 -10.31
N GLY A 305 34.41 -10.92 -9.71
CA GLY A 305 34.24 -11.11 -8.25
C GLY A 305 32.88 -10.64 -7.72
N LYS A 306 31.88 -10.58 -8.61
CA LYS A 306 30.57 -9.99 -8.40
C LYS A 306 29.48 -11.06 -8.55
N THR A 307 28.32 -10.83 -7.95
CA THR A 307 27.17 -11.74 -8.01
C THR A 307 26.36 -11.53 -9.29
N TYR A 308 25.59 -12.54 -9.72
CA TYR A 308 24.57 -12.42 -10.78
C TYR A 308 23.72 -11.17 -10.56
N HIS A 309 23.21 -10.97 -9.34
CA HIS A 309 22.37 -9.82 -9.02
C HIS A 309 23.05 -8.47 -9.25
N SER A 310 24.37 -8.38 -9.02
CA SER A 310 25.13 -7.14 -9.21
C SER A 310 25.54 -6.86 -10.66
N GLN A 311 25.26 -7.77 -11.60
CA GLN A 311 25.70 -7.68 -13.00
C GLN A 311 24.60 -8.00 -14.02
N ARG A 312 23.34 -8.01 -13.60
CA ARG A 312 22.19 -8.27 -14.50
C ARG A 312 22.25 -7.34 -15.69
N THR A 313 22.17 -7.92 -16.89
CA THR A 313 22.25 -7.19 -18.15
C THR A 313 20.89 -6.90 -18.75
N GLY A 314 19.83 -7.54 -18.26
CA GLY A 314 18.49 -7.50 -18.86
C GLY A 314 18.30 -8.50 -20.00
N ASN A 315 19.35 -9.24 -20.38
CA ASN A 315 19.31 -10.26 -21.44
C ASN A 315 18.89 -11.65 -20.92
N GLU A 316 18.51 -11.76 -19.64
CA GLU A 316 18.10 -13.03 -19.04
C GLU A 316 16.72 -13.47 -19.53
N LYS A 317 16.56 -14.77 -19.69
CA LYS A 317 15.30 -15.36 -20.15
C LYS A 317 14.55 -16.00 -18.99
N ASP A 318 13.24 -15.80 -18.93
CA ASP A 318 12.43 -16.37 -17.85
C ASP A 318 12.08 -17.83 -18.18
N LEU A 319 12.42 -18.77 -17.29
CA LEU A 319 12.05 -20.18 -17.43
C LEU A 319 10.64 -20.45 -16.90
N SER A 320 10.35 -19.91 -15.73
CA SER A 320 9.04 -20.00 -15.10
C SER A 320 8.88 -18.91 -14.05
N ILE A 321 7.63 -18.64 -13.69
CA ILE A 321 7.26 -17.69 -12.66
C ILE A 321 6.38 -18.42 -11.64
N TYR A 322 6.69 -18.27 -10.36
CA TYR A 322 5.80 -18.70 -9.29
C TYR A 322 5.13 -17.49 -8.65
N VAL A 323 3.80 -17.53 -8.55
CA VAL A 323 2.97 -16.44 -8.05
C VAL A 323 2.36 -16.86 -6.72
N ILE A 324 2.58 -16.02 -5.70
CA ILE A 324 1.96 -16.15 -4.36
C ILE A 324 0.95 -15.02 -4.21
N GLU A 325 -0.26 -15.34 -3.77
CA GLU A 325 -1.35 -14.35 -3.65
C GLU A 325 -1.89 -14.26 -2.22
N GLY A 326 -2.05 -13.04 -1.73
CA GLY A 326 -2.59 -12.78 -0.40
C GLY A 326 -3.20 -11.38 -0.30
N ASN A 327 -3.66 -11.02 0.89
CA ASN A 327 -4.16 -9.68 1.16
C ASN A 327 -3.00 -8.68 1.31
N THR A 328 -3.14 -7.48 0.77
CA THR A 328 -2.19 -6.37 0.99
C THR A 328 -1.82 -6.21 2.47
N GLY A 329 -0.54 -6.12 2.78
CA GLY A 329 0.02 -6.01 4.14
C GLY A 329 0.30 -7.35 4.83
N GLN A 330 -0.13 -8.49 4.26
CA GLN A 330 0.30 -9.80 4.74
C GLN A 330 1.79 -10.04 4.47
N LYS A 331 2.41 -10.84 5.32
CA LYS A 331 3.77 -11.32 5.11
C LYS A 331 3.75 -12.52 4.19
N PHE A 332 4.79 -12.67 3.38
CA PHE A 332 4.98 -13.85 2.56
C PHE A 332 6.40 -14.37 2.65
N ARG A 333 6.54 -15.67 2.34
CA ARG A 333 7.80 -16.36 2.09
C ARG A 333 7.65 -17.10 0.77
N ALA A 334 8.63 -16.97 -0.10
CA ALA A 334 8.74 -17.70 -1.35
C ALA A 334 10.01 -18.54 -1.37
N SER A 335 10.01 -19.64 -2.14
CA SER A 335 11.24 -20.37 -2.40
C SER A 335 12.17 -19.55 -3.31
N GLY A 336 13.42 -19.44 -2.90
CA GLY A 336 14.46 -18.77 -3.66
C GLY A 336 15.14 -19.66 -4.70
N THR A 337 14.75 -20.94 -4.80
CA THR A 337 15.41 -21.93 -5.65
C THR A 337 14.41 -22.82 -6.38
N ALA A 338 14.51 -22.84 -7.71
CA ALA A 338 13.87 -23.83 -8.56
C ALA A 338 14.95 -24.59 -9.34
N GLU A 339 14.81 -25.91 -9.38
CA GLU A 339 15.71 -26.82 -10.09
C GLU A 339 15.10 -27.20 -11.45
N TYR A 340 15.93 -27.36 -12.46
CA TYR A 340 15.51 -27.73 -13.81
C TYR A 340 16.51 -28.72 -14.40
N ASP A 341 16.03 -29.76 -15.09
CA ASP A 341 16.87 -30.85 -15.60
C ASP A 341 18.06 -30.40 -16.46
N LYS A 342 17.93 -29.27 -17.18
CA LYS A 342 18.94 -28.71 -18.08
C LYS A 342 19.56 -27.41 -17.57
N TYR A 343 19.46 -27.09 -16.28
CA TYR A 343 19.99 -25.84 -15.72
C TYR A 343 20.71 -26.07 -14.39
N GLU A 344 21.82 -25.38 -14.18
CA GLU A 344 22.56 -25.37 -12.92
C GLU A 344 22.19 -24.10 -12.15
N LEU A 345 21.87 -24.26 -10.87
CA LEU A 345 21.65 -23.11 -9.99
C LEU A 345 22.99 -22.45 -9.69
N VAL A 346 23.14 -21.20 -10.11
CA VAL A 346 24.37 -20.43 -9.86
C VAL A 346 24.22 -19.42 -8.73
N GLU A 347 23.00 -18.92 -8.48
CA GLU A 347 22.72 -17.98 -7.41
C GLU A 347 21.28 -18.09 -6.90
N SER A 348 21.12 -18.16 -5.57
CA SER A 348 19.82 -18.17 -4.89
C SER A 348 19.37 -16.76 -4.50
N ALA A 349 18.07 -16.60 -4.23
CA ALA A 349 17.46 -15.32 -3.84
C ALA A 349 18.13 -14.65 -2.62
N ASP A 350 18.53 -15.46 -1.64
CA ASP A 350 19.27 -15.04 -0.45
C ASP A 350 20.15 -16.19 0.08
N LYS A 351 20.89 -15.92 1.18
CA LYS A 351 21.76 -16.92 1.85
C LYS A 351 21.00 -18.15 2.37
N ASN A 352 19.71 -18.02 2.65
CA ASN A 352 18.86 -19.06 3.21
C ASN A 352 18.06 -19.80 2.13
N LYS A 353 18.27 -19.47 0.84
CA LYS A 353 17.52 -20.01 -0.31
C LYS A 353 16.02 -19.72 -0.27
N THR A 354 15.61 -18.73 0.52
CA THR A 354 14.20 -18.32 0.66
C THR A 354 14.08 -16.83 0.38
N ALA A 355 12.88 -16.27 0.36
CA ALA A 355 12.74 -14.82 0.35
C ALA A 355 11.48 -14.42 1.09
N GLU A 356 11.61 -13.55 2.08
CA GLU A 356 10.50 -13.03 2.87
C GLU A 356 10.18 -11.57 2.49
N GLY A 357 8.93 -11.15 2.69
CA GLY A 357 8.51 -9.78 2.40
C GLY A 357 7.08 -9.48 2.81
N ILE A 358 6.59 -8.31 2.41
CA ILE A 358 5.21 -7.85 2.63
C ILE A 358 4.53 -7.69 1.27
N LEU A 359 3.30 -8.17 1.13
CA LEU A 359 2.47 -7.96 -0.06
C LEU A 359 2.03 -6.49 -0.12
N ALA A 360 2.33 -5.78 -1.21
CA ALA A 360 2.02 -4.36 -1.34
C ALA A 360 1.65 -3.96 -2.78
N LYS A 361 0.61 -3.12 -2.90
CA LYS A 361 0.09 -2.56 -4.16
C LYS A 361 1.06 -1.63 -4.90
N LYS A 362 1.97 -0.96 -4.18
CA LYS A 362 2.98 -0.07 -4.74
C LYS A 362 4.36 -0.72 -4.65
N TYR A 363 4.92 -0.94 -5.83
CA TYR A 363 6.34 -1.13 -6.09
C TYR A 363 7.21 -0.31 -5.11
N VAL A 364 7.78 -0.96 -4.11
CA VAL A 364 9.05 -0.51 -3.53
C VAL A 364 10.12 -0.98 -4.54
N PRO A 365 11.11 -0.16 -4.90
CA PRO A 365 12.17 -0.51 -5.87
C PRO A 365 12.92 -1.82 -5.56
N ASP A 366 12.70 -2.40 -4.38
CA ASP A 366 13.08 -3.77 -4.03
C ASP A 366 12.03 -4.79 -4.49
N THR A 367 11.53 -4.68 -5.74
CA THR A 367 10.96 -5.84 -6.44
C THR A 367 12.10 -6.83 -6.61
N VAL A 368 12.29 -7.65 -5.58
CA VAL A 368 13.34 -8.66 -5.59
C VAL A 368 13.03 -9.54 -6.79
N THR A 369 13.97 -9.56 -7.71
CA THR A 369 13.88 -10.32 -8.94
C THR A 369 14.72 -11.57 -8.67
N ARG A 370 14.06 -12.68 -8.30
CA ARG A 370 14.53 -13.56 -7.19
C ARG A 370 15.36 -14.80 -7.53
N THR A 371 15.57 -15.22 -8.77
CA THR A 371 16.52 -16.33 -9.02
C THR A 371 17.21 -16.22 -10.37
N GLY A 372 18.54 -16.32 -10.36
CA GLY A 372 19.36 -16.54 -11.55
C GLY A 372 19.82 -18.00 -11.60
N VAL A 373 19.30 -18.77 -12.54
CA VAL A 373 19.81 -20.08 -12.94
C VAL A 373 20.69 -19.91 -14.20
N VAL A 374 21.57 -20.85 -14.50
CA VAL A 374 22.39 -20.86 -15.73
C VAL A 374 22.07 -22.12 -16.53
N ARG A 375 21.93 -21.98 -17.86
CA ARG A 375 21.68 -23.12 -18.74
C ARG A 375 22.86 -24.08 -18.70
N TYR A 376 22.62 -25.40 -18.63
CA TYR A 376 23.63 -26.47 -18.80
C TYR A 376 24.35 -26.43 -20.16
N ALA A 377 24.09 -25.42 -21.01
CA ALA A 377 24.71 -25.28 -22.31
C ALA A 377 26.20 -24.90 -22.24
N LYS A 378 26.95 -25.53 -21.32
CA LYS A 378 28.31 -25.99 -21.61
C LYS A 378 28.75 -27.17 -20.73
N ARG A 379 27.97 -28.25 -20.71
CA ARG A 379 28.52 -29.58 -20.46
C ARG A 379 27.83 -30.67 -21.28
N LEU A 380 27.91 -30.52 -22.61
CA LEU A 380 28.11 -31.64 -23.53
C LEU A 380 29.21 -31.25 -24.50
#